data_AF-A0A4S4B260-F1
#
_entry.id   AF-A0A4S4B260-F1
#
_cell.length_a   1.000
_cell.length_b   1.000
_cell.length_c   1.000
_cell.angle_alpha   90.00
_cell.angle_beta   90.00
_cell.angle_gamma   90.00
#
_symmetry.space_group_name_H-M   'P 1'
#
loop_
_entity.id
_entity.type
_entity.pdbx_description
1 polymer ?
#
loop_
_entity_poly.entity_id
_entity_poly.type
_entity_poly.pdbx_seq_one_letter_code
_entity_poly.pdbx_strand_id
1 'polypeptide(L)' 'MVASAAFFSTPLAAADRPPADARPLSEIVAALERQGYGPIVEVDFDDGRWEIEAYRQGRKFDLRVDPHSGALLSERADD' A
#
# COMPACT_ATOMS: atom_id res chain seq x y z
N MET A 1 29.17 5.98 -9.52
CA MET A 1 27.89 5.90 -8.81
C MET A 1 27.17 4.67 -9.33
N VAL A 2 27.20 3.57 -8.61
CA VAL A 2 26.43 2.37 -8.94
C VAL A 2 25.12 2.48 -8.18
N ALA A 3 24.02 2.70 -8.91
CA ALA A 3 22.68 2.59 -8.37
C ALA A 3 22.39 1.11 -8.13
N SER A 4 22.29 0.72 -6.86
CA SER A 4 21.92 -0.63 -6.46
C SER A 4 20.42 -0.81 -6.65
N ALA A 5 20.00 -1.30 -7.82
CA ALA A 5 18.67 -1.88 -7.99
C ALA A 5 18.69 -3.27 -7.35
N ALA A 6 18.22 -3.37 -6.12
CA ALA A 6 17.94 -4.66 -5.49
C ALA A 6 16.61 -5.18 -6.04
N PHE A 7 16.68 -6.00 -7.08
CA PHE A 7 15.55 -6.82 -7.52
C PHE A 7 15.35 -7.92 -6.48
N PHE A 8 14.40 -7.72 -5.56
CA PHE A 8 13.93 -8.80 -4.71
C PHE A 8 13.06 -9.72 -5.56
N SER A 9 13.63 -10.83 -5.99
CA SER A 9 12.86 -11.94 -6.54
C SER A 9 12.29 -12.73 -5.37
N THR A 10 11.12 -12.31 -4.88
CA THR A 10 10.34 -13.10 -3.93
C THR A 10 9.62 -14.21 -4.69
N PRO A 11 9.55 -15.44 -4.13
CA PRO A 11 8.69 -16.47 -4.69
C PRO A 11 7.26 -15.94 -4.71
N LEU A 12 6.45 -16.39 -5.67
CA LEU A 12 5.02 -16.11 -5.79
C LEU A 12 4.28 -16.67 -4.55
N ALA A 13 4.47 -16.04 -3.39
CA ALA A 13 3.63 -16.22 -2.23
C ALA A 13 2.26 -15.73 -2.67
N ALA A 14 1.28 -16.62 -2.61
CA ALA A 14 -0.11 -16.24 -2.81
C ALA A 14 -0.36 -15.01 -1.92
N ALA A 15 -0.72 -13.87 -2.53
CA ALA A 15 -1.07 -12.66 -1.79
C ALA A 15 -1.96 -13.08 -0.63
N ASP A 16 -1.52 -12.74 0.58
CA ASP A 16 -2.19 -13.21 1.78
C ASP A 16 -3.61 -12.65 1.75
N ARG A 17 -4.59 -13.39 2.25
CA ARG A 17 -5.97 -12.87 2.23
C ARG A 17 -6.17 -11.95 3.43
N PRO A 18 -6.76 -10.76 3.25
CA PRO A 18 -7.12 -9.94 4.39
C PRO A 18 -8.06 -10.72 5.33
N PRO A 19 -7.94 -10.53 6.65
CA PRO A 19 -8.76 -11.24 7.62
C PRO A 19 -10.23 -10.86 7.47
N ALA A 20 -11.14 -11.76 7.87
CA ALA A 20 -12.59 -11.59 7.64
C ALA A 20 -13.20 -10.38 8.39
N ASP A 21 -12.53 -9.92 9.45
CA ASP A 21 -12.89 -8.75 10.25
C ASP A 21 -12.12 -7.48 9.85
N ALA A 22 -11.36 -7.51 8.74
CA ALA A 22 -10.78 -6.31 8.16
C ALA A 22 -11.86 -5.32 7.73
N ARG A 23 -11.50 -4.03 7.75
CA ARG A 23 -12.36 -2.99 7.17
C ARG A 23 -12.49 -3.20 5.66
N PRO A 24 -13.65 -2.87 5.07
CA PRO A 24 -13.80 -2.93 3.62
C PRO A 24 -12.72 -2.12 2.93
N LEU A 25 -12.09 -2.70 1.90
CA LEU A 25 -11.03 -2.01 1.17
C LEU A 25 -11.51 -0.66 0.61
N SER A 26 -12.77 -0.56 0.19
CA SER A 26 -13.38 0.68 -0.28
C SER A 26 -13.37 1.80 0.77
N GLU A 27 -13.51 1.49 2.07
CA GLU A 27 -13.42 2.49 3.14
C GLU A 27 -11.98 2.99 3.32
N ILE A 28 -11.00 2.08 3.22
CA ILE A 28 -9.58 2.41 3.30
C ILE A 28 -9.19 3.31 2.13
N VAL A 29 -9.55 2.92 0.91
CA VAL A 29 -9.33 3.69 -0.32
C VAL A 29 -9.95 5.08 -0.22
N ALA A 30 -11.22 5.19 0.17
CA ALA A 30 -11.89 6.48 0.32
C ALA A 30 -11.26 7.35 1.42
N ALA A 31 -10.66 6.77 2.46
CA ALA A 31 -9.92 7.51 3.47
C ALA A 31 -8.60 8.07 2.93
N LEU A 32 -7.89 7.34 2.07
CA LEU A 32 -6.67 7.79 1.41
C LEU A 32 -6.96 8.89 0.37
N GLU A 33 -8.02 8.72 -0.43
CA GLU A 33 -8.45 9.74 -1.40
C GLU A 33 -8.79 11.07 -0.72
N ARG A 34 -9.46 11.04 0.43
CA ARG A 34 -9.74 12.25 1.23
C ARG A 34 -8.48 12.94 1.77
N GLN A 35 -7.37 12.22 1.89
CA GLN A 35 -6.06 12.77 2.28
C GLN A 35 -5.27 13.31 1.08
N GLY A 36 -5.81 13.16 -0.13
CA GLY A 36 -5.18 13.61 -1.38
C GLY A 36 -4.25 12.58 -2.01
N TYR A 37 -4.33 11.30 -1.58
CA TYR A 37 -3.70 10.20 -2.29
C TYR A 37 -4.59 9.76 -3.45
N GLY A 38 -4.05 9.79 -4.65
CA GLY A 38 -4.74 9.44 -5.88
C GLY A 38 -3.94 9.90 -7.11
N PRO A 39 -4.03 9.17 -8.24
CA PRO A 39 -4.69 7.87 -8.38
C PRO A 39 -4.00 6.77 -7.55
N ILE A 40 -4.79 5.80 -7.09
CA ILE A 40 -4.29 4.54 -6.53
C ILE A 40 -4.04 3.59 -7.70
N VAL A 41 -2.85 3.02 -7.77
CA VAL A 41 -2.42 2.20 -8.92
C VAL A 41 -2.29 0.72 -8.57
N GLU A 42 -1.99 0.41 -7.32
CA GLU A 42 -1.86 -0.96 -6.84
C GLU A 42 -2.34 -1.06 -5.39
N VAL A 43 -2.94 -2.20 -5.06
CA VAL A 43 -3.38 -2.55 -3.72
C VAL A 43 -3.12 -4.02 -3.51
N ASP A 44 -2.22 -4.32 -2.60
CA ASP A 44 -1.87 -5.68 -2.19
C ASP A 44 -2.05 -5.87 -0.69
N PHE A 45 -2.18 -7.13 -0.28
CA PHE A 45 -2.17 -7.51 1.12
C PHE A 45 -1.02 -8.48 1.36
N ASP A 46 -0.06 -8.04 2.17
CA ASP A 46 1.13 -8.81 2.52
C ASP A 46 1.57 -8.51 3.96
N ASP A 47 2.20 -9.50 4.61
CA ASP A 47 2.63 -9.43 6.00
C ASP A 47 1.55 -8.91 6.99
N GLY A 48 0.28 -9.22 6.73
CA GLY A 48 -0.86 -8.78 7.55
C GLY A 48 -1.22 -7.29 7.40
N ARG A 49 -0.77 -6.64 6.33
CA ARG A 49 -0.94 -5.19 6.09
C ARG A 49 -1.44 -4.96 4.67
N TRP A 50 -2.20 -3.89 4.47
CA TRP A 50 -2.42 -3.37 3.12
C TRP A 50 -1.17 -2.62 2.68
N GLU A 51 -0.65 -2.94 1.50
CA GLU A 51 0.33 -2.15 0.78
C GLU A 51 -0.39 -1.47 -0.40
N ILE A 52 -0.39 -0.14 -0.42
CA ILE A 52 -1.17 0.66 -1.37
C ILE A 52 -0.20 1.62 -2.05
N GLU A 53 -0.07 1.47 -3.37
CA GLU A 53 0.67 2.42 -4.18
C GLU A 53 -0.26 3.51 -4.69
N ALA A 54 0.04 4.76 -4.35
CA ALA A 54 -0.78 5.90 -4.74
C ALA A 54 0.06 7.13 -5.06
N TYR A 55 -0.48 8.00 -5.91
CA TYR A 55 0.16 9.28 -6.21
C TYR A 55 -0.27 10.36 -5.23
N ARG A 56 0.59 11.34 -4.98
CA ARG A 56 0.23 12.59 -4.31
C ARG A 56 1.13 13.69 -4.82
N GLN A 57 0.53 14.77 -5.32
CA GLN A 57 1.27 15.91 -5.88
C GLN A 57 2.28 15.50 -6.97
N GLY A 58 1.94 14.51 -7.81
CA GLY A 58 2.77 14.05 -8.91
C GLY A 58 3.91 13.10 -8.52
N ARG A 59 4.03 12.71 -7.24
CA ARG A 59 4.98 11.70 -6.76
C ARG A 59 4.24 10.43 -6.35
N LYS A 60 4.85 9.27 -6.58
CA LYS A 60 4.31 7.98 -6.16
C LYS A 60 4.73 7.70 -4.71
N PHE A 61 3.83 7.09 -3.95
CA PHE A 61 4.02 6.72 -2.56
C PHE A 61 3.57 5.29 -2.31
N ASP A 62 4.35 4.58 -1.51
CA ASP A 62 4.02 3.28 -0.95
C ASP A 62 3.47 3.49 0.45
N LEU A 63 2.20 3.15 0.63
CA LEU A 63 1.46 3.33 1.86
C LEU A 63 1.21 1.96 2.51
N ARG A 64 1.56 1.83 3.79
CA ARG A 64 1.17 0.64 4.57
C ARG A 64 0.03 0.99 5.50
N VAL A 65 -1.05 0.23 5.46
CA VAL A 65 -2.27 0.50 6.24
C VAL A 65 -2.66 -0.71 7.08
N ASP A 66 -3.04 -0.46 8.34
CA ASP A 66 -3.59 -1.47 9.23
C ASP A 66 -4.99 -1.91 8.76
N PRO A 67 -5.24 -3.22 8.55
CA PRO A 67 -6.50 -3.69 7.99
C PRO A 67 -7.71 -3.53 8.92
N HIS A 68 -7.51 -3.47 10.25
CA HIS A 68 -8.62 -3.43 11.21
C HIS A 68 -9.05 -2.00 11.54
N SER A 69 -8.11 -1.08 11.65
CA SER A 69 -8.36 0.33 11.98
C SER A 69 -8.44 1.22 10.75
N GLY A 70 -7.74 0.87 9.66
CA GLY A 70 -7.51 1.75 8.52
C GLY A 70 -6.46 2.83 8.80
N ALA A 71 -5.65 2.68 9.85
CA ALA A 71 -4.59 3.63 10.19
C ALA A 71 -3.39 3.50 9.24
N LEU A 72 -2.88 4.63 8.77
CA LEU A 72 -1.64 4.68 7.99
C LEU A 72 -0.45 4.37 8.90
N LEU A 73 0.20 3.24 8.68
CA LEU A 73 1.36 2.74 9.43
C LEU A 73 2.68 3.28 8.88
N SER A 74 2.77 3.45 7.56
CA SER A 74 3.96 3.96 6.88
C SER A 74 3.60 4.68 5.59
N GLU A 75 4.35 5.73 5.28
CA GLU A 75 4.32 6.45 4.00
C GLU A 75 5.77 6.57 3.52
N ARG A 76 6.06 6.07 2.32
CA ARG A 76 7.37 6.17 1.69
C ARG A 76 7.19 6.71 0.27
N ALA A 77 7.98 7.68 -0.15
CA ALA A 77 8.02 8.07 -1.55
C ALA A 77 8.78 7.01 -2.35
N ASP A 78 8.21 6.60 -3.49
CA ASP A 78 8.86 5.73 -4.46
C ASP A 78 9.71 6.65 -5.39
N ASP A 79 11.04 6.51 -5.32
CA ASP A 79 12.04 7.40 -5.93
C ASP A 79 12.74 6.76 -7.14
#